data_AF-E3MIM6-F1
#
_entry.id   AF-E3MIM6-F1
#
_cell.length_a   1.000
_cell.length_b   1.000
_cell.length_c   1.000
_cell.angle_alpha   90.00
_cell.angle_beta   90.00
_cell.angle_gamma   90.00
#
_symmetry.space_group_name_H-M   'P 1'
#
loop_
_entity.id
_entity.type
_entity.pdbx_description
1 polymer ?
#
loop_
_entity_poly.entity_id
_entity_poly.type
_entity_poly.pdbx_seq_one_letter_code
_entity_poly.pdbx_strand_id
1 'polypeptide(L)'
;MATCEKALSLSVFDIFGVSRSYKQQKTPKKHMDEFFDSWPRKPNFGKTSPRIEYAYGVEDSFTRSKDYIYINYRKIYTHDVVGYFIFLNTVVGVKVEKITTRRLWMLENKFMLRLHDFIHSHLIGSNGTHIQSLINLEEICDGCEKCSNIAQKCLEYGPLRFSTLQTMTYSKNYKKLHVTDKLFEDIAEYCISKSKNKEECFKELDKTILSTLSCDKLAIWISESRVLPDEETDPKYDHRHMPREVIDIILRKWNVKSIKLIILHYTNEPECRIEWLQYDYFTRVRLNDSYWETKQSDLKFNHVEVSLSYSLDCVRGLGNLPPEADPPAGYENLIPNIRRLFPTDQISMELPHWYFIACNNIEKKMSTILQVVTMKKPQKLSLDIKFFVKSGIVKKLNEETNREELLGIASGYVLQEKRLHCFKKSSPFNRGHGPEVFLDNKWVGRRFQVEDTSNQFNFNLDVYIKKKELEEGFDEELLQEYPYSFVGHFFA
;
A
#
# COMPACT_ATOMS: atom_id res chain seq x y z
N MET A 1 57.29 -0.11 2.14
CA MET A 1 56.74 -1.45 1.85
C MET A 1 55.32 -1.50 2.40
N ALA A 2 54.36 -1.82 1.51
CA ALA A 2 53.00 -2.35 1.73
C ALA A 2 52.09 -1.66 2.79
N THR A 3 51.14 -0.79 2.39
CA THR A 3 49.71 -1.07 2.02
C THR A 3 48.84 -1.70 3.12
N CYS A 4 47.81 -0.98 3.60
CA CYS A 4 46.41 -1.27 3.23
C CYS A 4 45.40 -0.27 3.80
N GLU A 5 44.30 -0.14 3.07
CA GLU A 5 43.16 0.77 3.16
C GLU A 5 42.32 0.63 4.44
N LYS A 6 41.67 1.72 4.85
CA LYS A 6 40.28 1.71 5.34
C LYS A 6 39.65 3.09 5.18
N ALA A 7 38.72 3.16 4.22
CA ALA A 7 37.80 4.27 4.04
C ALA A 7 36.70 4.21 5.11
N LEU A 8 36.50 5.31 5.84
CA LEU A 8 35.32 5.56 6.68
C LEU A 8 34.58 6.76 6.09
N SER A 9 33.43 6.49 5.47
CA SER A 9 32.49 7.50 5.04
C SER A 9 31.77 8.08 6.25
N LEU A 10 32.12 9.32 6.61
CA LEU A 10 31.41 10.12 7.61
C LEU A 10 30.07 10.59 7.05
N SER A 11 28.97 10.19 7.69
CA SER A 11 27.65 10.78 7.53
C SER A 11 27.61 12.12 8.26
N VAL A 12 27.19 13.16 7.54
CA VAL A 12 27.26 14.55 7.96
C VAL A 12 25.85 15.12 8.22
N PHE A 13 25.69 15.65 9.43
CA PHE A 13 24.67 16.57 9.99
C PHE A 13 23.35 16.04 10.59
N ASP A 14 23.39 15.82 11.91
CA ASP A 14 22.53 16.54 12.86
C ASP A 14 22.87 18.04 12.83
N ILE A 15 21.90 18.95 12.82
CA ILE A 15 22.06 20.34 13.31
C ILE A 15 20.66 20.93 13.64
N PHE A 16 20.50 21.20 14.93
CA PHE A 16 19.57 22.07 15.68
C PHE A 16 18.05 21.83 15.71
N GLY A 17 17.62 21.35 16.88
CA GLY A 17 16.38 21.81 17.51
C GLY A 17 16.56 23.18 18.15
N VAL A 18 15.53 24.01 18.05
CA VAL A 18 15.30 25.17 18.92
C VAL A 18 13.82 25.23 19.22
N SER A 19 13.47 25.05 20.50
CA SER A 19 12.20 25.48 21.05
C SER A 19 12.25 26.99 21.27
N ARG A 20 11.18 27.70 20.93
CA ARG A 20 10.78 28.96 21.59
C ARG A 20 9.36 29.30 21.21
N SER A 21 8.54 29.59 22.22
CA SER A 21 7.28 30.29 22.06
C SER A 21 7.54 31.67 21.45
N TYR A 22 6.58 32.23 20.71
CA TYR A 22 6.09 33.61 20.91
C TYR A 22 5.03 33.98 19.86
N LYS A 23 3.97 34.63 20.37
CA LYS A 23 3.01 35.44 19.62
C LYS A 23 3.76 36.60 18.95
N GLN A 24 3.51 36.85 17.65
CA GLN A 24 3.16 38.16 17.08
C GLN A 24 3.11 38.10 15.55
N GLN A 25 2.07 38.70 14.98
CA GLN A 25 1.87 38.93 13.55
C GLN A 25 3.09 39.62 12.90
N LYS A 26 3.68 38.99 11.88
CA LYS A 26 4.61 39.64 10.95
C LYS A 26 4.28 39.23 9.51
N THR A 27 4.43 40.19 8.61
CA THR A 27 4.03 40.17 7.20
C THR A 27 4.71 39.08 6.35
N PRO A 28 4.08 38.59 5.26
CA PRO A 28 4.46 37.35 4.55
C PRO A 28 5.87 37.33 3.94
N LYS A 29 6.45 38.49 3.63
CA LYS A 29 7.71 38.60 2.88
C LYS A 29 8.94 38.16 3.69
N LYS A 30 8.93 38.35 5.01
CA LYS A 30 10.09 38.07 5.88
C LYS A 30 10.26 36.59 6.23
N HIS A 31 9.16 35.82 6.16
CA HIS A 31 9.16 34.38 6.44
C HIS A 31 9.80 33.56 5.31
N MET A 32 9.71 34.04 4.07
CA MET A 32 10.39 33.44 2.93
C MET A 32 11.91 33.66 3.03
N ASP A 33 12.37 34.88 3.27
CA ASP A 33 13.80 35.19 3.32
C ASP A 33 14.54 34.43 4.45
N GLU A 34 13.95 34.35 5.66
CA GLU A 34 14.53 33.57 6.77
C GLU A 34 14.47 32.04 6.54
N PHE A 35 13.50 31.54 5.75
CA PHE A 35 13.44 30.14 5.34
C PHE A 35 14.55 29.78 4.32
N PHE A 36 14.92 30.71 3.42
CA PHE A 36 15.93 30.47 2.39
C PHE A 36 17.37 30.68 2.87
N ASP A 37 17.62 31.56 3.86
CA ASP A 37 18.97 31.86 4.34
C ASP A 37 19.60 30.78 5.25
N SER A 38 18.81 29.82 5.74
CA SER A 38 19.30 28.72 6.58
C SER A 38 19.74 27.46 5.80
N TRP A 39 19.67 27.47 4.46
CA TRP A 39 19.92 26.28 3.64
C TRP A 39 21.23 26.39 2.83
N PRO A 40 22.10 25.37 2.85
CA PRO A 40 23.40 25.43 2.20
C PRO A 40 23.25 25.60 0.68
N ARG A 41 24.02 26.56 0.12
CA ARG A 41 24.10 26.80 -1.32
C ARG A 41 24.72 25.59 -2.03
N LYS A 42 23.91 25.01 -2.93
CA LYS A 42 24.21 23.99 -3.96
C LYS A 42 24.89 22.69 -3.49
N PRO A 43 24.09 21.67 -3.17
CA PRO A 43 24.39 20.29 -3.52
C PRO A 43 23.88 20.00 -4.95
N ASN A 44 24.66 19.27 -5.73
CA ASN A 44 24.17 18.65 -6.97
C ASN A 44 23.09 17.62 -6.60
N PHE A 45 21.83 18.04 -6.57
CA PHE A 45 20.73 17.12 -6.31
C PHE A 45 20.44 16.32 -7.58
N GLY A 46 20.98 15.10 -7.60
CA GLY A 46 20.58 14.07 -8.54
C GLY A 46 19.07 13.80 -8.49
N LYS A 47 18.60 13.12 -9.53
CA LYS A 47 17.24 12.58 -9.73
C LYS A 47 16.44 12.41 -8.42
N THR A 48 15.22 12.95 -8.36
CA THR A 48 14.36 12.81 -7.17
C THR A 48 13.06 12.07 -7.50
N SER A 49 12.47 11.48 -6.46
CA SER A 49 11.18 10.78 -6.51
C SER A 49 10.21 11.38 -5.48
N PRO A 50 9.56 12.53 -5.77
CA PRO A 50 8.55 13.13 -4.91
C PRO A 50 7.44 12.16 -4.48
N ARG A 51 7.24 12.04 -3.18
CA ARG A 51 6.05 11.45 -2.57
C ARG A 51 5.21 12.55 -1.95
N ILE A 52 3.98 12.74 -2.45
CA ILE A 52 3.06 13.77 -1.99
C ILE A 52 1.88 13.07 -1.33
N GLU A 53 1.64 13.32 -0.06
CA GLU A 53 0.59 12.62 0.67
C GLU A 53 -0.19 13.53 1.60
N TYR A 54 -1.49 13.32 1.66
CA TYR A 54 -2.33 13.82 2.73
C TYR A 54 -2.47 12.75 3.82
N ALA A 55 -2.13 13.10 5.06
CA ALA A 55 -2.17 12.17 6.19
C ALA A 55 -3.14 12.64 7.29
N TYR A 56 -4.09 11.77 7.63
CA TYR A 56 -5.11 11.96 8.66
C TYR A 56 -5.36 10.64 9.41
N GLY A 57 -5.90 10.71 10.63
CA GLY A 57 -6.31 9.54 11.41
C GLY A 57 -7.66 9.03 10.93
N VAL A 58 -7.80 7.71 10.78
CA VAL A 58 -8.99 7.11 10.13
C VAL A 58 -10.21 7.05 11.05
N GLU A 59 -10.03 7.18 12.37
CA GLU A 59 -11.14 7.38 13.31
C GLU A 59 -11.82 8.75 13.14
N ASP A 60 -11.18 9.71 12.47
CA ASP A 60 -11.77 11.00 12.13
C ASP A 60 -12.45 10.90 10.76
N SER A 61 -13.71 10.46 10.75
CA SER A 61 -14.54 10.50 9.55
C SER A 61 -14.85 11.96 9.19
N PHE A 62 -14.68 12.27 7.90
CA PHE A 62 -15.08 13.50 7.21
C PHE A 62 -14.49 14.85 7.69
N THR A 63 -13.87 15.53 6.72
CA THR A 63 -13.70 17.00 6.66
C THR A 63 -13.07 17.68 7.87
N ARG A 64 -11.75 17.54 8.04
CA ARG A 64 -10.96 18.65 8.56
C ARG A 64 -10.09 19.19 7.44
N SER A 65 -10.32 20.45 7.04
CA SER A 65 -9.41 21.16 6.16
C SER A 65 -8.12 21.41 6.94
N LYS A 66 -7.13 20.56 6.72
CA LYS A 66 -5.77 20.89 7.16
C LYS A 66 -5.16 21.80 6.11
N ASP A 67 -4.49 22.82 6.59
CA ASP A 67 -3.77 23.80 5.81
C ASP A 67 -2.38 23.29 5.39
N TYR A 68 -2.15 21.98 5.36
CA TYR A 68 -0.88 21.39 4.94
C TYR A 68 -1.03 20.02 4.29
N ILE A 69 0.01 19.64 3.54
CA ILE A 69 0.25 18.31 2.98
C ILE A 69 1.67 17.87 3.34
N TYR A 70 2.01 16.61 3.06
CA TYR A 70 3.38 16.12 3.20
C TYR A 70 4.01 15.93 1.82
N ILE A 71 5.20 16.49 1.63
CA ILE A 71 6.00 16.31 0.43
C ILE A 71 7.35 15.73 0.85
N ASN A 72 7.67 14.53 0.36
CA ASN A 72 8.82 13.74 0.83
C ASN A 72 8.88 13.65 2.35
N TYR A 73 7.71 13.43 2.97
CA TYR A 73 7.55 13.32 4.41
C TYR A 73 7.81 14.60 5.21
N ARG A 74 7.93 15.75 4.54
CA ARG A 74 8.01 17.06 5.19
C ARG A 74 6.66 17.74 5.13
N LYS A 75 6.23 18.30 6.26
CA LYS A 75 5.00 19.07 6.35
C LYS A 75 5.18 20.40 5.60
N ILE A 76 4.31 20.67 4.63
CA ILE A 76 4.32 21.88 3.81
C ILE A 76 2.91 22.47 3.83
N TYR A 77 2.80 23.76 4.20
CA TYR A 77 1.52 24.45 4.22
C TYR A 77 0.98 24.64 2.80
N THR A 78 -0.33 24.57 2.61
CA THR A 78 -1.01 24.63 1.31
C THR A 78 -0.68 25.90 0.54
N HIS A 79 -0.50 27.03 1.23
CA HIS A 79 -0.10 28.30 0.62
C HIS A 79 1.36 28.32 0.13
N ASP A 80 2.23 27.48 0.69
CA ASP A 80 3.65 27.40 0.34
C ASP A 80 3.95 26.38 -0.76
N VAL A 81 3.01 25.48 -1.08
CA VAL A 81 3.24 24.36 -2.02
C VAL A 81 3.74 24.84 -3.39
N VAL A 82 3.16 25.92 -3.93
CA VAL A 82 3.57 26.47 -5.23
C VAL A 82 5.01 26.98 -5.17
N GLY A 83 5.32 27.78 -4.15
CA GLY A 83 6.67 28.30 -3.93
C GLY A 83 7.69 27.17 -3.77
N TYR A 84 7.30 26.11 -3.07
CA TYR A 84 8.12 24.92 -2.90
C TYR A 84 8.39 24.20 -4.23
N PHE A 85 7.39 23.99 -5.08
CA PHE A 85 7.60 23.39 -6.41
C PHE A 85 8.48 24.26 -7.32
N ILE A 86 8.24 25.58 -7.34
CA ILE A 86 9.07 26.51 -8.11
C ILE A 86 10.52 26.47 -7.63
N PHE A 87 10.74 26.44 -6.32
CA PHE A 87 12.07 26.34 -5.73
C PHE A 87 12.77 25.04 -6.16
N LEU A 88 12.11 23.88 -6.03
CA LEU A 88 12.68 22.60 -6.44
C LEU A 88 13.06 22.58 -7.92
N ASN A 89 12.19 23.09 -8.79
CA ASN A 89 12.41 23.04 -10.22
C ASN A 89 13.44 24.08 -10.69
N THR A 90 13.30 25.34 -10.25
CA THR A 90 14.06 26.48 -10.79
C THR A 90 15.36 26.72 -10.05
N VAL A 91 15.34 26.68 -8.72
CA VAL A 91 16.51 27.03 -7.89
C VAL A 91 17.40 25.83 -7.68
N VAL A 92 16.79 24.70 -7.34
CA VAL A 92 17.52 23.45 -7.07
C VAL A 92 17.83 22.69 -8.37
N GLY A 93 17.01 22.86 -9.43
CA GLY A 93 17.21 22.17 -10.71
C GLY A 93 16.83 20.69 -10.66
N VAL A 94 15.87 20.33 -9.81
CA VAL A 94 15.49 18.93 -9.57
C VAL A 94 14.86 18.30 -10.81
N LYS A 95 15.42 17.16 -11.23
CA LYS A 95 14.81 16.28 -12.23
C LYS A 95 13.89 15.29 -11.55
N VAL A 96 12.58 15.52 -11.67
CA VAL A 96 11.54 14.67 -11.10
C VAL A 96 11.34 13.45 -12.01
N GLU A 97 11.68 12.27 -11.50
CA GLU A 97 11.51 11.01 -12.24
C GLU A 97 10.27 10.22 -11.82
N LYS A 98 9.84 10.34 -10.55
CA LYS A 98 8.71 9.58 -10.03
C LYS A 98 7.87 10.43 -9.11
N ILE A 99 6.57 10.49 -9.36
CA ILE A 99 5.61 11.13 -8.46
C ILE A 99 4.65 10.06 -7.97
N THR A 100 4.49 9.97 -6.66
CA THR A 100 3.41 9.19 -6.04
C THR A 100 2.59 10.12 -5.19
N THR A 101 1.31 10.29 -5.54
CA THR A 101 0.37 11.02 -4.71
C THR A 101 -0.39 10.07 -3.80
N ARG A 102 -1.00 10.59 -2.73
CA ARG A 102 -1.81 9.75 -1.85
C ARG A 102 -2.90 10.53 -1.14
N ARG A 103 -4.14 10.03 -1.22
CA ARG A 103 -5.30 10.55 -0.49
C ARG A 103 -5.53 12.05 -0.75
N LEU A 104 -5.10 12.55 -1.90
CA LEU A 104 -5.27 13.97 -2.24
C LEU A 104 -6.74 14.33 -2.47
N TRP A 105 -7.55 13.34 -2.82
CA TRP A 105 -9.01 13.46 -2.93
C TRP A 105 -9.72 13.84 -1.62
N MET A 106 -9.03 13.75 -0.49
CA MET A 106 -9.56 14.14 0.83
C MET A 106 -9.28 15.61 1.19
N LEU A 107 -8.57 16.32 0.33
CA LEU A 107 -8.36 17.76 0.46
C LEU A 107 -9.64 18.50 0.09
N GLU A 108 -9.73 19.77 0.50
CA GLU A 108 -10.79 20.66 0.02
C GLU A 108 -10.77 20.73 -1.51
N ASN A 109 -11.92 20.50 -2.16
CA ASN A 109 -12.05 20.40 -3.63
C ASN A 109 -11.32 21.52 -4.38
N LYS A 110 -11.43 22.77 -3.91
CA LYS A 110 -10.76 23.93 -4.54
C LYS A 110 -9.24 23.81 -4.48
N PHE A 111 -8.67 23.38 -3.36
CA PHE A 111 -7.23 23.18 -3.23
C PHE A 111 -6.78 21.90 -3.95
N MET A 112 -7.55 20.83 -3.89
CA MET A 112 -7.29 19.58 -4.60
C MET A 112 -7.06 19.82 -6.11
N LEU A 113 -7.98 20.53 -6.77
CA LEU A 113 -7.88 20.85 -8.20
C LEU A 113 -6.70 21.78 -8.50
N ARG A 114 -6.44 22.77 -7.62
CA ARG A 114 -5.25 23.62 -7.76
C ARG A 114 -3.95 22.83 -7.61
N LEU A 115 -3.88 21.92 -6.65
CA LEU A 115 -2.71 21.07 -6.42
C LEU A 115 -2.43 20.17 -7.62
N HIS A 116 -3.47 19.59 -8.23
CA HIS A 116 -3.37 18.87 -9.50
C HIS A 116 -2.65 19.72 -10.56
N ASP A 117 -3.15 20.94 -10.78
CA ASP A 117 -2.57 21.84 -11.78
C ASP A 117 -1.16 22.27 -11.42
N PHE A 118 -0.85 22.53 -10.15
CA PHE A 118 0.49 22.86 -9.68
C PHE A 118 1.48 21.73 -9.89
N ILE A 119 1.08 20.47 -9.68
CA ILE A 119 1.93 19.30 -9.96
C ILE A 119 2.27 19.26 -11.46
N HIS A 120 1.29 19.42 -12.34
CA HIS A 120 1.56 19.43 -13.78
C HIS A 120 2.43 20.63 -14.22
N SER A 121 2.07 21.83 -13.80
CA SER A 121 2.66 23.08 -14.31
C SER A 121 4.01 23.43 -13.68
N HIS A 122 4.20 23.17 -12.38
CA HIS A 122 5.37 23.65 -11.64
C HIS A 122 6.31 22.51 -11.23
N LEU A 123 5.80 21.32 -10.92
CA LEU A 123 6.63 20.18 -10.50
C LEU A 123 7.11 19.32 -11.68
N ILE A 124 6.19 18.92 -12.57
CA ILE A 124 6.50 18.20 -13.81
C ILE A 124 7.03 19.20 -14.86
N GLY A 125 6.38 20.36 -14.95
CA GLY A 125 6.75 21.43 -15.88
C GLY A 125 6.50 21.11 -17.34
N SER A 126 6.86 22.04 -18.22
CA SER A 126 6.73 21.91 -19.68
C SER A 126 7.60 20.79 -20.26
N ASN A 127 8.71 20.45 -19.60
CA ASN A 127 9.62 19.45 -20.12
C ASN A 127 9.08 18.03 -19.92
N GLY A 128 8.60 17.64 -18.74
CA GLY A 128 8.03 16.31 -18.49
C GLY A 128 8.83 15.12 -19.07
N THR A 129 10.10 15.34 -19.43
CA THR A 129 10.93 14.43 -20.23
C THR A 129 11.57 13.38 -19.35
N HIS A 130 11.70 13.70 -18.06
CA HIS A 130 12.33 12.85 -17.06
C HIS A 130 11.33 12.01 -16.28
N ILE A 131 10.02 12.30 -16.38
CA ILE A 131 9.01 11.54 -15.64
C ILE A 131 8.94 10.11 -16.19
N GLN A 132 9.21 9.15 -15.30
CA GLN A 132 9.12 7.72 -15.56
C GLN A 132 7.97 7.08 -14.80
N SER A 133 7.51 7.69 -13.71
CA SER A 133 6.38 7.18 -12.93
C SER A 133 5.46 8.29 -12.45
N LEU A 134 4.16 8.11 -12.66
CA LEU A 134 3.11 8.93 -12.08
C LEU A 134 2.04 8.02 -11.51
N ILE A 135 1.93 8.00 -10.18
CA ILE A 135 1.00 7.14 -9.45
C ILE A 135 0.01 8.01 -8.66
N ASN A 136 -1.28 7.66 -8.73
CA ASN A 136 -2.43 8.22 -8.00
C ASN A 136 -2.88 9.63 -8.36
N LEU A 137 -2.27 10.29 -9.35
CA LEU A 137 -2.71 11.65 -9.69
C LEU A 137 -4.11 11.64 -10.34
N GLU A 138 -4.52 10.54 -10.96
CA GLU A 138 -5.90 10.39 -11.47
C GLU A 138 -6.95 10.15 -10.37
N GLU A 139 -6.57 10.10 -9.09
CA GLU A 139 -7.55 10.18 -7.99
C GLU A 139 -8.25 11.55 -7.92
N ILE A 140 -7.66 12.58 -8.54
CA ILE A 140 -8.16 13.97 -8.49
C ILE A 140 -8.52 14.56 -9.86
N CYS A 141 -8.05 13.96 -10.95
CA CYS A 141 -8.47 14.22 -12.33
C CYS A 141 -9.11 12.91 -12.82
N ASP A 142 -10.38 12.87 -13.20
CA ASP A 142 -11.00 11.66 -13.80
C ASP A 142 -10.44 11.44 -15.23
N GLY A 143 -9.13 11.25 -15.35
CA GLY A 143 -8.40 11.08 -16.60
C GLY A 143 -8.36 12.31 -17.51
N CYS A 144 -7.91 13.46 -17.00
CA CYS A 144 -7.80 14.66 -17.83
C CYS A 144 -6.68 14.55 -18.90
N GLU A 145 -6.73 15.40 -19.92
CA GLU A 145 -5.77 15.39 -21.03
C GLU A 145 -4.30 15.47 -20.56
N LYS A 146 -4.02 16.27 -19.52
CA LYS A 146 -2.66 16.37 -18.93
C LYS A 146 -2.22 15.03 -18.32
N CYS A 147 -3.13 14.33 -17.64
CA CYS A 147 -2.92 13.02 -17.04
C CYS A 147 -2.65 11.96 -18.13
N SER A 148 -3.46 11.93 -19.19
CA SER A 148 -3.30 11.04 -20.35
C SER A 148 -1.99 11.25 -21.12
N ASN A 149 -1.61 12.52 -21.36
CA ASN A 149 -0.36 12.87 -22.04
C ASN A 149 0.89 12.44 -21.25
N ILE A 150 0.83 12.44 -19.91
CA ILE A 150 1.91 11.93 -19.07
C ILE A 150 1.93 10.40 -19.05
N ALA A 151 0.78 9.74 -19.07
CA ALA A 151 0.69 8.28 -19.16
C ALA A 151 1.47 7.73 -20.36
N GLN A 152 1.35 8.39 -21.52
CA GLN A 152 2.12 8.09 -22.74
C GLN A 152 3.63 8.13 -22.55
N LYS A 153 4.17 8.87 -21.59
CA LYS A 153 5.61 9.02 -21.34
C LYS A 153 6.13 8.09 -20.24
N CYS A 154 5.31 7.77 -19.24
CA CYS A 154 5.74 7.00 -18.07
C CYS A 154 6.02 5.50 -18.33
N LEU A 155 7.00 4.92 -17.66
CA LEU A 155 7.19 3.47 -17.60
C LEU A 155 6.24 2.81 -16.59
N GLU A 156 5.82 3.56 -15.56
CA GLU A 156 4.87 3.13 -14.52
C GLU A 156 3.75 4.16 -14.35
N TYR A 157 2.49 3.74 -14.42
CA TYR A 157 1.36 4.67 -14.40
C TYR A 157 0.11 4.10 -13.72
N GLY A 158 -0.70 4.98 -13.13
CA GLY A 158 -2.09 4.74 -12.74
C GLY A 158 -2.38 5.04 -11.26
N PRO A 159 -3.51 4.61 -10.69
CA PRO A 159 -4.52 3.78 -11.31
C PRO A 159 -5.14 4.44 -12.54
N LEU A 160 -5.34 3.66 -13.60
CA LEU A 160 -5.98 4.11 -14.83
C LEU A 160 -7.47 4.39 -14.59
N ARG A 161 -7.92 5.57 -15.01
CA ARG A 161 -9.35 5.87 -15.19
C ARG A 161 -9.85 5.33 -16.52
N PHE A 162 -11.16 5.09 -16.59
CA PHE A 162 -11.80 4.60 -17.81
C PHE A 162 -11.68 5.62 -18.96
N SER A 163 -11.84 6.91 -18.66
CA SER A 163 -11.60 8.02 -19.60
C SER A 163 -10.18 7.99 -20.18
N THR A 164 -9.17 7.81 -19.34
CA THR A 164 -7.77 7.68 -19.79
C THR A 164 -7.60 6.45 -20.67
N LEU A 165 -8.11 5.29 -20.25
CA LEU A 165 -8.05 4.05 -21.02
C LEU A 165 -8.62 4.23 -22.43
N GLN A 166 -9.77 4.89 -22.58
CA GLN A 166 -10.39 5.16 -23.88
C GLN A 166 -9.51 6.01 -24.81
N THR A 167 -8.66 6.89 -24.25
CA THR A 167 -7.72 7.72 -25.03
C THR A 167 -6.41 7.02 -25.36
N MET A 168 -6.14 5.84 -24.78
CA MET A 168 -4.90 5.09 -24.99
C MET A 168 -4.91 4.27 -26.28
N THR A 169 -4.94 4.95 -27.43
CA THR A 169 -4.94 4.31 -28.76
C THR A 169 -3.54 4.01 -29.32
N TYR A 170 -2.49 4.32 -28.57
CA TYR A 170 -1.09 4.10 -28.96
C TYR A 170 -0.61 2.70 -28.57
N SER A 171 0.51 2.28 -29.16
CA SER A 171 1.20 1.05 -28.77
C SER A 171 2.26 1.31 -27.72
N LYS A 172 2.19 0.61 -26.59
CA LYS A 172 3.15 0.76 -25.50
C LYS A 172 3.18 -0.45 -24.58
N ASN A 173 4.40 -0.80 -24.16
CA ASN A 173 4.63 -1.70 -23.04
C ASN A 173 5.04 -0.90 -21.80
N TYR A 174 4.27 -1.03 -20.72
CA TYR A 174 4.57 -0.46 -19.42
C TYR A 174 5.34 -1.45 -18.56
N LYS A 175 6.33 -0.97 -17.80
CA LYS A 175 6.94 -1.81 -16.77
C LYS A 175 5.94 -2.17 -15.69
N LYS A 176 5.02 -1.25 -15.37
CA LYS A 176 3.95 -1.49 -14.40
C LYS A 176 2.74 -0.60 -14.65
N LEU A 177 1.55 -1.18 -14.71
CA LEU A 177 0.29 -0.44 -14.76
C LEU A 177 -0.49 -0.66 -13.48
N HIS A 178 -1.13 0.39 -13.01
CA HIS A 178 -2.04 0.36 -11.87
C HIS A 178 -3.48 0.46 -12.39
N VAL A 179 -4.37 -0.33 -11.83
CA VAL A 179 -5.81 -0.33 -12.11
C VAL A 179 -6.58 -0.49 -10.80
N THR A 180 -7.83 -0.08 -10.76
CA THR A 180 -8.73 -0.30 -9.62
C THR A 180 -9.74 -1.39 -9.93
N ASP A 181 -10.33 -1.98 -8.89
CA ASP A 181 -11.56 -2.77 -8.99
C ASP A 181 -12.70 -2.00 -9.67
N LYS A 182 -12.82 -0.70 -9.39
CA LYS A 182 -13.77 0.22 -10.04
C LYS A 182 -13.60 0.31 -11.55
N LEU A 183 -12.37 0.32 -12.07
CA LEU A 183 -12.13 0.33 -13.51
C LEU A 183 -12.72 -0.93 -14.18
N PHE A 184 -12.61 -2.09 -13.53
CA PHE A 184 -13.19 -3.32 -14.07
C PHE A 184 -14.71 -3.22 -14.16
N GLU A 185 -15.36 -2.62 -13.16
CA GLU A 185 -16.80 -2.36 -13.19
C GLU A 185 -17.18 -1.35 -14.28
N ASP A 186 -16.45 -0.24 -14.43
CA ASP A 186 -16.73 0.75 -15.47
C ASP A 186 -16.62 0.15 -16.88
N ILE A 187 -15.64 -0.73 -17.11
CA ILE A 187 -15.53 -1.46 -18.37
C ILE A 187 -16.74 -2.37 -18.58
N ALA A 188 -17.14 -3.15 -17.56
CA ALA A 188 -18.28 -4.05 -17.66
C ALA A 188 -19.58 -3.30 -17.94
N GLU A 189 -19.83 -2.20 -17.24
CA GLU A 189 -21.02 -1.36 -17.40
C GLU A 189 -21.04 -0.66 -18.76
N TYR A 190 -19.89 -0.15 -19.22
CA TYR A 190 -19.76 0.38 -20.57
C TYR A 190 -20.14 -0.67 -21.62
N CYS A 191 -19.61 -1.89 -21.53
CA CYS A 191 -19.89 -2.94 -22.50
C CYS A 191 -21.37 -3.36 -22.51
N ILE A 192 -22.01 -3.41 -21.35
CA ILE A 192 -23.45 -3.68 -21.21
C ILE A 192 -24.27 -2.58 -21.85
N SER A 193 -23.97 -1.30 -21.55
CA SER A 193 -24.70 -0.16 -22.09
C SER A 193 -24.66 -0.07 -23.64
N LYS A 194 -23.66 -0.71 -24.26
CA LYS A 194 -23.45 -0.74 -25.71
C LYS A 194 -24.00 -1.99 -26.40
N SER A 195 -24.60 -2.92 -25.65
CA SER A 195 -24.91 -4.26 -26.14
C SER A 195 -26.33 -4.68 -25.80
N LYS A 196 -26.95 -5.48 -26.67
CA LYS A 196 -28.31 -6.01 -26.43
C LYS A 196 -28.33 -7.39 -25.79
N ASN A 197 -27.21 -8.11 -25.87
CA ASN A 197 -27.06 -9.47 -25.41
C ASN A 197 -25.60 -9.75 -24.99
N LYS A 198 -25.39 -10.90 -24.35
CA LYS A 198 -24.08 -11.34 -23.84
C LYS A 198 -23.00 -11.45 -24.92
N GLU A 199 -23.36 -11.91 -26.12
CA GLU A 199 -22.40 -12.08 -27.21
C GLU A 199 -21.90 -10.73 -27.75
N GLU A 200 -22.81 -9.78 -27.96
CA GLU A 200 -22.47 -8.40 -28.30
C GLU A 200 -21.61 -7.74 -27.22
N CYS A 201 -21.94 -7.96 -25.94
CA CYS A 201 -21.18 -7.44 -24.80
C CYS A 201 -19.72 -7.91 -24.84
N PHE A 202 -19.48 -9.17 -25.11
CA PHE A 202 -18.11 -9.70 -25.21
C PHE A 202 -17.37 -9.23 -26.47
N LYS A 203 -18.08 -8.99 -27.58
CA LYS A 203 -17.48 -8.32 -28.76
C LYS A 203 -17.08 -6.88 -28.44
N GLU A 204 -17.89 -6.15 -27.67
CA GLU A 204 -17.57 -4.78 -27.26
C GLU A 204 -16.43 -4.74 -26.23
N LEU A 205 -16.40 -5.71 -25.31
CA LEU A 205 -15.30 -5.87 -24.36
C LEU A 205 -13.98 -6.12 -25.06
N ASP A 206 -13.98 -6.98 -26.10
CA ASP A 206 -12.81 -7.24 -26.92
C ASP A 206 -12.30 -5.96 -27.60
N LYS A 207 -13.19 -5.11 -28.12
CA LYS A 207 -12.80 -3.82 -28.73
C LYS A 207 -12.32 -2.79 -27.72
N THR A 208 -12.92 -2.78 -26.53
CA THR A 208 -12.63 -1.79 -25.47
C THR A 208 -11.24 -1.99 -24.89
N ILE A 209 -10.83 -3.25 -24.68
CA ILE A 209 -9.51 -3.58 -24.16
C ILE A 209 -8.56 -3.83 -25.34
N LEU A 210 -7.74 -2.84 -25.66
CA LEU A 210 -6.79 -2.91 -26.77
C LEU A 210 -5.55 -3.74 -26.41
N SER A 211 -5.11 -4.60 -27.34
CA SER A 211 -3.86 -5.37 -27.25
C SER A 211 -2.62 -4.54 -27.63
N THR A 212 -2.80 -3.30 -28.08
CA THR A 212 -1.70 -2.35 -28.33
C THR A 212 -1.03 -1.91 -27.03
N LEU A 213 -1.75 -2.01 -25.90
CA LEU A 213 -1.24 -1.79 -24.56
C LEU A 213 -0.79 -3.12 -23.96
N SER A 214 0.36 -3.11 -23.29
CA SER A 214 0.87 -4.25 -22.52
C SER A 214 1.56 -3.79 -21.24
N CYS A 215 1.70 -4.68 -20.27
CA CYS A 215 2.53 -4.41 -19.10
C CYS A 215 3.20 -5.65 -18.50
N ASP A 216 4.43 -5.50 -18.01
CA ASP A 216 5.13 -6.61 -17.33
C ASP A 216 4.49 -6.93 -15.97
N LYS A 217 4.00 -5.91 -15.26
CA LYS A 217 3.37 -6.04 -13.94
C LYS A 217 2.06 -5.26 -13.86
N LEU A 218 0.98 -5.94 -13.49
CA LEU A 218 -0.31 -5.30 -13.20
C LEU A 218 -0.50 -5.16 -11.69
N ALA A 219 -0.71 -3.92 -11.24
CA ALA A 219 -1.04 -3.61 -9.86
C ALA A 219 -2.54 -3.32 -9.74
N ILE A 220 -3.27 -4.22 -9.07
CA ILE A 220 -4.72 -4.13 -8.89
C ILE A 220 -5.01 -3.57 -7.50
N TRP A 221 -5.74 -2.47 -7.45
CA TRP A 221 -6.12 -1.76 -6.24
C TRP A 221 -7.54 -2.16 -5.89
N ILE A 222 -7.72 -2.77 -4.72
CA ILE A 222 -9.00 -3.33 -4.29
C ILE A 222 -9.43 -2.62 -3.02
N SER A 223 -10.65 -2.09 -3.01
CA SER A 223 -11.21 -1.33 -1.91
C SER A 223 -12.08 -2.21 -1.02
N GLU A 224 -11.84 -2.20 0.29
CA GLU A 224 -12.58 -3.01 1.27
C GLU A 224 -13.94 -2.42 1.63
N SER A 225 -14.14 -1.12 1.40
CA SER A 225 -15.27 -0.36 1.94
C SER A 225 -16.24 0.21 0.90
N ARG A 226 -16.25 -0.29 -0.34
CA ARG A 226 -17.16 0.25 -1.37
C ARG A 226 -18.60 -0.15 -1.06
N VAL A 227 -19.55 0.73 -1.32
CA VAL A 227 -20.97 0.57 -1.01
C VAL A 227 -21.81 0.49 -2.28
N LEU A 228 -22.90 -0.30 -2.26
CA LEU A 228 -23.90 -0.21 -3.33
C LEU A 228 -24.72 1.08 -3.14
N PRO A 229 -25.17 1.72 -4.23
CA PRO A 229 -26.18 2.76 -4.16
C PRO A 229 -27.41 2.23 -3.40
N ASP A 230 -27.97 3.06 -2.51
CA ASP A 230 -29.18 2.77 -1.73
C ASP A 230 -29.10 1.65 -0.68
N GLU A 231 -27.91 1.09 -0.39
CA GLU A 231 -27.71 0.25 0.81
C GLU A 231 -27.69 1.12 2.09
N GLU A 232 -28.39 0.68 3.15
CA GLU A 232 -28.35 1.34 4.46
C GLU A 232 -26.92 1.35 5.05
N THR A 233 -26.69 2.29 5.97
CA THR A 233 -25.40 2.83 6.45
C THR A 233 -24.46 1.88 7.19
N ASP A 234 -24.70 0.57 7.14
CA ASP A 234 -23.76 -0.42 7.68
C ASP A 234 -23.70 -1.69 6.80
N PRO A 235 -23.22 -1.60 5.55
CA PRO A 235 -22.88 -2.81 4.83
C PRO A 235 -21.74 -3.48 5.60
N LYS A 236 -21.94 -4.76 5.97
CA LYS A 236 -20.86 -5.65 6.43
C LYS A 236 -19.67 -5.42 5.49
N TYR A 237 -18.61 -4.77 6.01
CA TYR A 237 -17.47 -4.28 5.24
C TYR A 237 -16.83 -5.41 4.43
N ASP A 238 -17.23 -5.49 3.18
CA ASP A 238 -16.90 -6.55 2.25
C ASP A 238 -16.48 -5.90 0.93
N HIS A 239 -15.30 -6.27 0.41
CA HIS A 239 -14.90 -5.75 -0.88
C HIS A 239 -15.82 -6.32 -1.97
N ARG A 240 -16.11 -5.51 -2.98
CA ARG A 240 -17.24 -5.78 -3.88
C ARG A 240 -16.84 -6.69 -5.04
N HIS A 241 -17.82 -7.31 -5.68
CA HIS A 241 -17.56 -8.25 -6.78
C HIS A 241 -16.86 -7.52 -7.93
N MET A 242 -15.91 -8.21 -8.54
CA MET A 242 -15.28 -7.78 -9.78
C MET A 242 -15.75 -8.67 -10.94
N PRO A 243 -15.88 -8.13 -12.17
CA PRO A 243 -16.26 -8.90 -13.36
C PRO A 243 -15.08 -9.72 -13.88
N ARG A 244 -15.16 -11.05 -13.75
CA ARG A 244 -14.05 -11.98 -14.04
C ARG A 244 -13.54 -11.89 -15.48
N GLU A 245 -14.43 -11.84 -16.45
CA GLU A 245 -14.07 -11.86 -17.87
C GLU A 245 -13.33 -10.58 -18.29
N VAL A 246 -13.63 -9.44 -17.63
CA VAL A 246 -12.87 -8.19 -17.82
C VAL A 246 -11.43 -8.36 -17.33
N ILE A 247 -11.25 -8.94 -16.13
CA ILE A 247 -9.92 -9.22 -15.57
C ILE A 247 -9.15 -10.16 -16.52
N ASP A 248 -9.76 -11.27 -16.95
CA ASP A 248 -9.10 -12.26 -17.80
C ASP A 248 -8.68 -11.68 -19.17
N ILE A 249 -9.53 -10.84 -19.80
CA ILE A 249 -9.19 -10.18 -21.06
C ILE A 249 -8.05 -9.18 -20.87
N ILE A 250 -8.04 -8.39 -19.80
CA ILE A 250 -6.94 -7.49 -19.47
C ILE A 250 -5.64 -8.29 -19.32
N LEU A 251 -5.64 -9.35 -18.51
CA LEU A 251 -4.46 -10.16 -18.25
C LEU A 251 -3.88 -10.76 -19.54
N ARG A 252 -4.75 -11.26 -20.44
CA ARG A 252 -4.37 -11.84 -21.73
C ARG A 252 -3.87 -10.80 -22.72
N LYS A 253 -4.68 -9.76 -23.00
CA LYS A 253 -4.36 -8.77 -24.03
C LYS A 253 -3.17 -7.89 -23.67
N TRP A 254 -3.00 -7.60 -22.38
CA TRP A 254 -1.85 -6.81 -21.92
C TRP A 254 -0.62 -7.68 -21.62
N ASN A 255 -0.68 -8.99 -21.84
CA ASN A 255 0.43 -9.94 -21.67
C ASN A 255 1.11 -9.83 -20.29
N VAL A 256 0.30 -9.84 -19.24
CA VAL A 256 0.74 -9.60 -17.85
C VAL A 256 1.58 -10.78 -17.35
N LYS A 257 2.78 -10.50 -16.83
CA LYS A 257 3.70 -11.55 -16.31
C LYS A 257 3.65 -11.72 -14.79
N SER A 258 3.34 -10.64 -14.08
CA SER A 258 3.30 -10.63 -12.62
C SER A 258 2.20 -9.72 -12.09
N ILE A 259 1.67 -10.04 -10.91
CA ILE A 259 0.54 -9.33 -10.33
C ILE A 259 0.94 -8.77 -8.97
N LYS A 260 0.46 -7.57 -8.67
CA LYS A 260 0.49 -6.99 -7.33
C LYS A 260 -0.92 -6.61 -6.91
N LEU A 261 -1.42 -7.21 -5.85
CA LEU A 261 -2.66 -6.82 -5.20
C LEU A 261 -2.35 -5.77 -4.13
N ILE A 262 -3.04 -4.63 -4.18
CA ILE A 262 -2.95 -3.56 -3.19
C ILE A 262 -4.33 -3.44 -2.57
N ILE A 263 -4.47 -3.98 -1.36
CA ILE A 263 -5.74 -3.94 -0.63
C ILE A 263 -5.77 -2.66 0.20
N LEU A 264 -6.85 -1.90 0.03
CA LEU A 264 -7.04 -0.57 0.60
C LEU A 264 -8.33 -0.55 1.40
N HIS A 265 -8.31 0.06 2.57
CA HIS A 265 -9.53 0.23 3.34
C HIS A 265 -10.53 1.15 2.61
N TYR A 266 -10.12 2.39 2.27
CA TYR A 266 -10.93 3.37 1.53
C TYR A 266 -10.24 3.85 0.25
N THR A 267 -11.07 4.21 -0.75
CA THR A 267 -10.68 4.88 -2.00
C THR A 267 -11.55 6.12 -2.24
N ASN A 268 -11.24 6.90 -3.28
CA ASN A 268 -12.02 8.07 -3.69
C ASN A 268 -13.29 7.70 -4.49
N GLU A 269 -13.56 6.41 -4.68
CA GLU A 269 -14.67 5.88 -5.46
C GLU A 269 -15.52 4.97 -4.57
N PRO A 270 -16.20 5.54 -3.56
CA PRO A 270 -16.88 4.76 -2.53
C PRO A 270 -18.06 3.97 -3.10
N GLU A 271 -18.65 4.39 -4.22
CA GLU A 271 -19.86 3.77 -4.77
C GLU A 271 -19.55 2.72 -5.84
N CYS A 272 -20.36 1.67 -5.83
CA CYS A 272 -20.35 0.60 -6.83
C CYS A 272 -21.17 0.93 -8.05
N ARG A 273 -20.71 0.47 -9.21
CA ARG A 273 -21.59 0.34 -10.37
C ARG A 273 -22.46 -0.89 -10.21
N ILE A 274 -23.77 -0.73 -10.45
CA ILE A 274 -24.74 -1.79 -10.18
C ILE A 274 -25.42 -2.32 -11.43
N GLU A 275 -25.40 -1.60 -12.54
CA GLU A 275 -26.12 -2.04 -13.74
C GLU A 275 -25.54 -3.37 -14.23
N TRP A 276 -24.20 -3.52 -14.22
CA TRP A 276 -23.57 -4.76 -14.64
C TRP A 276 -23.90 -5.96 -13.74
N LEU A 277 -24.27 -5.72 -12.47
CA LEU A 277 -24.71 -6.76 -11.55
C LEU A 277 -26.11 -7.27 -11.89
N GLN A 278 -26.92 -6.52 -12.63
CA GLN A 278 -28.28 -6.94 -13.01
C GLN A 278 -28.29 -7.99 -14.12
N TYR A 279 -27.17 -8.15 -14.84
CA TYR A 279 -27.02 -9.10 -15.94
C TYR A 279 -26.13 -10.28 -15.53
N ASP A 280 -26.38 -11.45 -16.10
CA ASP A 280 -25.56 -12.67 -15.95
C ASP A 280 -24.44 -12.76 -17.00
N TYR A 281 -24.07 -11.62 -17.58
CA TYR A 281 -23.07 -11.56 -18.65
C TYR A 281 -21.68 -11.84 -18.09
N PHE A 282 -21.38 -11.32 -16.89
CA PHE A 282 -20.09 -11.46 -16.23
C PHE A 282 -20.16 -12.37 -15.01
N THR A 283 -19.16 -13.22 -14.85
CA THR A 283 -18.97 -14.00 -13.62
C THR A 283 -18.47 -13.08 -12.51
N ARG A 284 -19.17 -13.08 -11.38
CA ARG A 284 -18.84 -12.27 -10.21
C ARG A 284 -17.76 -12.99 -9.40
N VAL A 285 -16.69 -12.29 -9.04
CA VAL A 285 -15.61 -12.85 -8.21
C VAL A 285 -15.15 -11.87 -7.14
N ARG A 286 -14.80 -12.39 -5.97
CA ARG A 286 -14.09 -11.68 -4.89
C ARG A 286 -12.96 -12.53 -4.34
N LEU A 287 -12.07 -11.89 -3.58
CA LEU A 287 -10.97 -12.54 -2.87
C LEU A 287 -11.37 -13.13 -1.52
N ASN A 288 -12.55 -12.84 -1.01
CA ASN A 288 -13.05 -13.34 0.27
C ASN A 288 -14.32 -14.20 0.13
N ASP A 289 -14.80 -14.43 -1.10
CA ASP A 289 -15.83 -15.42 -1.39
C ASP A 289 -15.38 -16.82 -0.92
N SER A 290 -16.37 -17.69 -0.72
CA SER A 290 -16.11 -19.12 -0.56
C SER A 290 -15.30 -19.62 -1.75
N TYR A 291 -14.04 -19.94 -1.51
CA TYR A 291 -13.12 -20.23 -2.60
C TYR A 291 -13.55 -21.43 -3.43
N TRP A 292 -14.35 -22.36 -2.89
CA TRP A 292 -14.86 -23.53 -3.60
C TRP A 292 -15.61 -23.18 -4.88
N GLU A 293 -16.32 -22.05 -4.87
CA GLU A 293 -17.15 -21.56 -5.97
C GLU A 293 -16.33 -20.79 -7.02
N THR A 294 -15.16 -20.28 -6.64
CA THR A 294 -14.30 -19.50 -7.53
C THR A 294 -13.62 -20.40 -8.56
N LYS A 295 -13.95 -20.24 -9.85
CA LYS A 295 -13.28 -21.02 -10.91
C LYS A 295 -11.81 -20.63 -11.04
N GLN A 296 -10.95 -21.63 -11.19
CA GLN A 296 -9.53 -21.41 -11.42
C GLN A 296 -9.29 -20.83 -12.81
N SER A 297 -8.45 -19.80 -12.92
CA SER A 297 -7.95 -19.25 -14.18
C SER A 297 -7.00 -20.22 -14.87
N ASP A 298 -6.92 -20.14 -16.19
CA ASP A 298 -5.93 -20.84 -16.99
C ASP A 298 -4.61 -20.06 -17.12
N LEU A 299 -4.59 -18.80 -16.68
CA LEU A 299 -3.40 -17.94 -16.71
C LEU A 299 -2.53 -18.19 -15.47
N LYS A 300 -1.37 -18.84 -15.66
CA LYS A 300 -0.41 -19.06 -14.59
C LYS A 300 0.61 -17.92 -14.50
N PHE A 301 0.82 -17.41 -13.29
CA PHE A 301 1.76 -16.34 -12.98
C PHE A 301 2.94 -16.84 -12.16
N ASN A 302 4.12 -16.29 -12.46
CA ASN A 302 5.35 -16.62 -11.74
C ASN A 302 5.26 -16.20 -10.27
N HIS A 303 4.60 -15.08 -10.00
CA HIS A 303 4.54 -14.50 -8.66
C HIS A 303 3.34 -13.56 -8.48
N VAL A 304 2.69 -13.63 -7.31
CA VAL A 304 1.71 -12.66 -6.85
C VAL A 304 2.21 -11.97 -5.57
N GLU A 305 2.34 -10.65 -5.62
CA GLU A 305 2.66 -9.80 -4.47
C GLU A 305 1.37 -9.22 -3.87
N VAL A 306 1.23 -9.25 -2.55
CA VAL A 306 0.07 -8.71 -1.82
C VAL A 306 0.55 -7.65 -0.85
N SER A 307 0.07 -6.43 -1.01
CA SER A 307 0.36 -5.30 -0.12
C SER A 307 -0.87 -4.98 0.70
N LEU A 308 -0.79 -5.20 2.01
CA LEU A 308 -1.87 -4.90 2.96
C LEU A 308 -1.58 -3.64 3.78
N SER A 309 -0.60 -2.83 3.38
CA SER A 309 -0.14 -1.66 4.14
C SER A 309 -1.23 -0.64 4.54
N TYR A 310 -2.41 -0.70 3.91
CA TYR A 310 -3.55 0.21 4.11
C TYR A 310 -4.88 -0.53 4.25
N SER A 311 -4.82 -1.86 4.37
CA SER A 311 -5.98 -2.68 4.63
C SER A 311 -6.33 -2.61 6.12
N LEU A 312 -7.62 -2.66 6.41
CA LEU A 312 -8.16 -2.89 7.75
C LEU A 312 -8.71 -4.30 7.85
N ASP A 313 -9.66 -4.64 6.98
CA ASP A 313 -10.53 -5.80 7.17
C ASP A 313 -9.84 -7.10 6.76
N CYS A 314 -9.06 -7.07 5.68
CA CYS A 314 -8.24 -8.20 5.28
C CYS A 314 -7.14 -8.50 6.32
N VAL A 315 -6.51 -7.48 6.91
CA VAL A 315 -5.52 -7.65 8.00
C VAL A 315 -6.18 -8.23 9.25
N ARG A 316 -7.40 -7.82 9.58
CA ARG A 316 -8.19 -8.44 10.66
C ARG A 316 -8.42 -9.91 10.36
N GLY A 317 -8.90 -10.26 9.16
CA GLY A 317 -9.18 -11.66 8.80
C GLY A 317 -7.97 -12.60 8.79
N LEU A 318 -6.76 -12.11 8.50
CA LEU A 318 -5.55 -12.95 8.46
C LEU A 318 -4.97 -13.29 9.83
N GLY A 319 -5.17 -12.44 10.84
CA GLY A 319 -4.51 -12.58 12.14
C GLY A 319 -5.41 -12.41 13.35
N ASN A 320 -6.69 -12.06 13.18
CA ASN A 320 -7.69 -11.94 14.24
C ASN A 320 -8.97 -12.57 13.70
N LEU A 321 -9.06 -13.90 13.68
CA LEU A 321 -10.37 -14.52 13.50
C LEU A 321 -11.27 -13.98 14.62
N PRO A 322 -12.29 -13.18 14.28
CA PRO A 322 -13.16 -12.59 15.28
C PRO A 322 -13.97 -13.69 16.00
N PRO A 323 -14.56 -13.40 17.17
CA PRO A 323 -15.47 -14.31 17.84
C PRO A 323 -16.63 -14.68 16.90
N GLU A 324 -17.29 -15.82 17.14
CA GLU A 324 -18.45 -16.30 16.34
C GLU A 324 -19.57 -15.25 16.16
N ALA A 325 -19.65 -14.25 17.05
CA ALA A 325 -20.63 -13.18 17.03
C ALA A 325 -20.42 -12.10 15.95
N ASP A 326 -19.22 -11.97 15.37
CA ASP A 326 -18.92 -11.01 14.30
C ASP A 326 -18.00 -11.68 13.27
N PRO A 327 -18.51 -12.58 12.41
CA PRO A 327 -17.67 -13.43 11.58
C PRO A 327 -16.77 -12.60 10.66
N PRO A 328 -15.53 -13.08 10.38
CA PRO A 328 -14.63 -12.36 9.49
C PRO A 328 -15.33 -12.15 8.14
N ALA A 329 -15.01 -11.06 7.46
CA ALA A 329 -15.48 -10.79 6.10
C ALA A 329 -14.87 -11.76 5.06
N GLY A 330 -14.76 -13.06 5.36
CA GLY A 330 -14.33 -14.14 4.47
C GLY A 330 -12.84 -14.15 4.10
N TYR A 331 -12.01 -13.25 4.65
CA TYR A 331 -10.62 -13.07 4.24
C TYR A 331 -9.67 -14.23 4.61
N GLU A 332 -10.11 -15.20 5.40
CA GLU A 332 -9.45 -16.51 5.51
C GLU A 332 -9.35 -17.23 4.15
N ASN A 333 -10.20 -16.86 3.17
CA ASN A 333 -10.19 -17.37 1.81
C ASN A 333 -9.27 -16.58 0.85
N LEU A 334 -8.56 -15.55 1.33
CA LEU A 334 -7.72 -14.69 0.50
C LEU A 334 -6.70 -15.47 -0.32
N ILE A 335 -5.86 -16.28 0.34
CA ILE A 335 -4.79 -17.05 -0.31
C ILE A 335 -5.36 -18.07 -1.32
N PRO A 336 -6.35 -18.91 -0.98
CA PRO A 336 -6.92 -19.82 -1.98
C PRO A 336 -7.60 -19.09 -3.13
N ASN A 337 -8.27 -17.96 -2.91
CA ASN A 337 -8.86 -17.15 -3.97
C ASN A 337 -7.81 -16.50 -4.86
N ILE A 338 -6.69 -16.02 -4.31
CA ILE A 338 -5.54 -15.58 -5.11
C ILE A 338 -5.08 -16.70 -6.03
N ARG A 339 -4.94 -17.94 -5.54
CA ARG A 339 -4.50 -19.07 -6.39
C ARG A 339 -5.55 -19.49 -7.43
N ARG A 340 -6.82 -19.18 -7.22
CA ARG A 340 -7.88 -19.45 -8.21
C ARG A 340 -7.98 -18.34 -9.25
N LEU A 341 -7.97 -17.07 -8.85
CA LEU A 341 -8.03 -15.94 -9.78
C LEU A 341 -6.70 -15.74 -10.52
N PHE A 342 -5.59 -15.93 -9.82
CA PHE A 342 -4.22 -15.71 -10.29
C PHE A 342 -3.34 -16.93 -9.96
N PRO A 343 -3.55 -18.07 -10.63
CA PRO A 343 -2.79 -19.30 -10.40
C PRO A 343 -1.29 -19.05 -10.30
N THR A 344 -0.73 -19.40 -9.14
CA THR A 344 0.68 -19.21 -8.84
C THR A 344 1.15 -20.21 -7.79
N ASP A 345 2.45 -20.48 -7.83
CA ASP A 345 3.16 -21.29 -6.84
C ASP A 345 3.97 -20.41 -5.88
N GLN A 346 3.96 -19.08 -6.06
CA GLN A 346 4.72 -18.16 -5.22
C GLN A 346 3.91 -16.90 -4.86
N ILE A 347 3.62 -16.72 -3.56
CA ILE A 347 2.92 -15.56 -3.03
C ILE A 347 3.83 -14.85 -2.01
N SER A 348 3.95 -13.53 -2.13
CA SER A 348 4.56 -12.69 -1.09
C SER A 348 3.54 -11.71 -0.54
N MET A 349 3.56 -11.47 0.75
CA MET A 349 2.61 -10.58 1.42
C MET A 349 3.33 -9.66 2.40
N GLU A 350 3.01 -8.36 2.36
CA GLU A 350 3.49 -7.39 3.34
C GLU A 350 2.30 -6.88 4.17
N LEU A 351 2.24 -7.30 5.44
CA LEU A 351 1.27 -6.76 6.41
C LEU A 351 1.64 -5.31 6.78
N PRO A 352 0.69 -4.55 7.34
CA PRO A 352 0.95 -3.17 7.70
C PRO A 352 2.09 -2.97 8.70
N HIS A 353 2.88 -1.92 8.48
CA HIS A 353 3.98 -1.47 9.37
C HIS A 353 3.73 -0.09 9.98
N TRP A 354 2.57 0.50 9.72
CA TRP A 354 2.24 1.86 10.18
C TRP A 354 0.75 2.08 10.43
N TYR A 355 -0.12 1.34 9.74
CA TYR A 355 -1.56 1.41 9.85
C TYR A 355 -2.09 0.11 10.47
N PHE A 356 -2.90 0.13 11.54
CA PHE A 356 -3.38 -1.09 12.23
C PHE A 356 -2.32 -2.16 12.53
N ILE A 357 -1.13 -1.71 12.96
CA ILE A 357 -0.06 -2.62 13.38
C ILE A 357 -0.57 -3.51 14.52
N ALA A 358 -0.33 -4.82 14.41
CA ALA A 358 -0.73 -5.75 15.45
C ALA A 358 -0.06 -5.41 16.80
N CYS A 359 -0.87 -5.41 17.86
CA CYS A 359 -0.43 -4.97 19.19
C CYS A 359 -0.84 -5.89 20.34
N ASN A 360 -1.62 -6.95 20.10
CA ASN A 360 -2.10 -7.84 21.15
C ASN A 360 -1.79 -9.32 20.82
N ASN A 361 -1.15 -10.03 21.77
CA ASN A 361 -0.89 -11.48 21.82
C ASN A 361 -0.23 -12.12 20.58
N ILE A 362 1.10 -12.14 20.55
CA ILE A 362 1.88 -12.65 19.41
C ILE A 362 1.64 -14.14 19.12
N GLU A 363 1.53 -14.98 20.13
CA GLU A 363 1.33 -16.42 19.98
C GLU A 363 0.01 -16.72 19.27
N LYS A 364 -1.07 -16.05 19.70
CA LYS A 364 -2.38 -16.17 19.07
C LYS A 364 -2.31 -15.70 17.61
N LYS A 365 -1.66 -14.56 17.35
CA LYS A 365 -1.49 -14.03 15.98
C LYS A 365 -0.77 -15.03 15.06
N MET A 366 0.37 -15.55 15.49
CA MET A 366 1.16 -16.49 14.70
C MET A 366 0.41 -17.80 14.47
N SER A 367 -0.29 -18.31 15.49
CA SER A 367 -1.13 -19.51 15.39
C SER A 367 -2.28 -19.31 14.39
N THR A 368 -2.98 -18.18 14.45
CA THR A 368 -4.06 -17.86 13.50
C THR A 368 -3.55 -17.73 12.08
N ILE A 369 -2.43 -17.04 11.86
CA ILE A 369 -1.81 -16.96 10.52
C ILE A 369 -1.50 -18.38 10.02
N LEU A 370 -0.87 -19.23 10.85
CA LEU A 370 -0.54 -20.60 10.47
C LEU A 370 -1.80 -21.39 10.08
N GLN A 371 -2.85 -21.28 10.89
CA GLN A 371 -4.13 -21.94 10.65
C GLN A 371 -4.74 -21.51 9.31
N VAL A 372 -4.79 -20.22 9.02
CA VAL A 372 -5.36 -19.69 7.77
C VAL A 372 -4.55 -20.16 6.55
N VAL A 373 -3.22 -20.09 6.59
CA VAL A 373 -2.37 -20.47 5.45
C VAL A 373 -2.36 -21.99 5.20
N THR A 374 -2.53 -22.79 6.25
CA THR A 374 -2.53 -24.26 6.18
C THR A 374 -3.92 -24.88 6.04
N MET A 375 -5.00 -24.10 6.22
CA MET A 375 -6.39 -24.58 6.23
C MET A 375 -6.72 -25.51 5.06
N LYS A 376 -6.10 -25.28 3.89
CA LYS A 376 -6.38 -26.01 2.65
C LYS A 376 -5.31 -27.01 2.23
N LYS A 377 -4.33 -27.30 3.10
CA LYS A 377 -3.18 -28.16 2.79
C LYS A 377 -2.58 -27.81 1.43
N PRO A 378 -2.13 -26.55 1.26
CA PRO A 378 -1.72 -26.03 -0.03
C PRO A 378 -0.64 -26.91 -0.64
N GLN A 379 -0.82 -27.31 -1.90
CA GLN A 379 0.18 -28.05 -2.65
C GLN A 379 1.00 -27.09 -3.52
N LYS A 380 2.32 -27.33 -3.62
CA LYS A 380 3.25 -26.59 -4.48
C LYS A 380 3.12 -25.07 -4.30
N LEU A 381 3.33 -24.60 -3.08
CA LEU A 381 3.20 -23.18 -2.75
C LEU A 381 4.37 -22.75 -1.87
N SER A 382 5.05 -21.70 -2.31
CA SER A 382 5.96 -20.90 -1.50
C SER A 382 5.23 -19.62 -1.07
N LEU A 383 5.13 -19.40 0.23
CA LEU A 383 4.46 -18.25 0.81
C LEU A 383 5.42 -17.48 1.72
N ASP A 384 5.63 -16.20 1.44
CA ASP A 384 6.46 -15.31 2.25
C ASP A 384 5.61 -14.17 2.83
N ILE A 385 5.45 -14.11 4.16
CA ILE A 385 4.69 -13.05 4.84
C ILE A 385 5.63 -12.21 5.69
N LYS A 386 5.66 -10.90 5.46
CA LYS A 386 6.29 -9.92 6.36
C LYS A 386 5.25 -9.38 7.32
N PHE A 387 5.47 -9.61 8.61
CA PHE A 387 4.56 -9.23 9.69
C PHE A 387 5.23 -8.23 10.64
N PHE A 388 4.69 -7.02 10.74
CA PHE A 388 5.25 -5.98 11.60
C PHE A 388 4.38 -5.85 12.85
N VAL A 389 5.03 -5.75 14.01
CA VAL A 389 4.34 -5.73 15.31
C VAL A 389 4.90 -4.65 16.22
N LYS A 390 4.08 -4.17 17.15
CA LYS A 390 4.54 -3.33 18.28
C LYS A 390 5.13 -4.21 19.37
N SER A 391 6.16 -3.77 20.08
CA SER A 391 6.77 -4.54 21.18
C SER A 391 5.76 -4.99 22.25
N GLY A 392 4.72 -4.20 22.53
CA GLY A 392 3.66 -4.59 23.47
C GLY A 392 2.96 -5.92 23.15
N ILE A 393 3.00 -6.38 21.89
CA ILE A 393 2.33 -7.62 21.47
C ILE A 393 2.86 -8.88 22.15
N VAL A 394 4.13 -8.84 22.61
CA VAL A 394 4.81 -10.00 23.19
C VAL A 394 4.67 -10.05 24.71
N LYS A 395 4.01 -9.05 25.30
CA LYS A 395 3.83 -8.91 26.75
C LYS A 395 2.43 -9.37 27.13
N LYS A 396 2.31 -10.08 28.25
CA LYS A 396 1.03 -10.49 28.85
C LYS A 396 1.08 -10.17 30.34
N LEU A 397 0.01 -9.57 30.89
CA LEU A 397 -0.11 -9.41 32.33
C LEU A 397 -0.66 -10.71 32.94
N ASN A 398 0.03 -11.25 33.93
CA ASN A 398 -0.47 -12.34 34.75
C ASN A 398 -1.41 -11.75 35.82
N GLU A 399 -2.68 -12.11 35.77
CA GLU A 399 -3.72 -11.57 36.66
C GLU A 399 -3.55 -12.01 38.13
N GLU A 400 -2.92 -13.17 38.37
CA GLU A 400 -2.70 -13.70 39.72
C GLU A 400 -1.50 -13.04 40.41
N THR A 401 -0.42 -12.83 39.67
CA THR A 401 0.84 -12.28 40.22
C THR A 401 1.00 -10.78 40.00
N ASN A 402 0.14 -10.18 39.16
CA ASN A 402 0.27 -8.80 38.66
C ASN A 402 1.65 -8.52 38.03
N ARG A 403 2.30 -9.55 37.48
CA ARG A 403 3.60 -9.42 36.79
C ARG A 403 3.43 -9.52 35.28
N GLU A 404 4.30 -8.83 34.56
CA GLU A 404 4.40 -8.92 33.11
C GLU A 404 5.20 -10.19 32.74
N GLU A 405 4.63 -11.01 31.86
CA GLU A 405 5.26 -12.21 31.30
C GLU A 405 5.55 -11.99 29.82
N LEU A 406 6.60 -12.63 29.31
CA LEU A 406 6.92 -12.62 27.89
C LEU A 406 6.37 -13.87 27.19
N LEU A 407 5.58 -13.64 26.14
CA LEU A 407 5.00 -14.68 25.30
C LEU A 407 6.10 -15.38 24.46
N GLY A 408 5.92 -16.67 24.24
CA GLY A 408 6.75 -17.53 23.42
C GLY A 408 6.37 -17.52 21.93
N ILE A 409 6.90 -18.50 21.21
CA ILE A 409 6.60 -18.75 19.79
C ILE A 409 5.42 -19.72 19.69
N ALA A 410 4.49 -19.45 18.78
CA ALA A 410 3.44 -20.41 18.43
C ALA A 410 4.04 -21.75 17.97
N SER A 411 3.38 -22.86 18.33
CA SER A 411 3.79 -24.19 17.89
C SER A 411 3.69 -24.33 16.36
N GLY A 412 4.51 -25.23 15.81
CA GLY A 412 4.54 -25.52 14.37
C GLY A 412 5.53 -24.68 13.55
N TYR A 413 6.11 -23.63 14.15
CA TYR A 413 7.17 -22.83 13.52
C TYR A 413 8.57 -23.29 13.93
N VAL A 414 9.49 -23.29 12.97
CA VAL A 414 10.92 -23.46 13.19
C VAL A 414 11.61 -22.11 13.02
N LEU A 415 12.27 -21.64 14.07
CA LEU A 415 13.04 -20.40 14.04
C LEU A 415 14.30 -20.58 13.18
N GLN A 416 14.52 -19.65 12.25
CA GLN A 416 15.76 -19.54 11.51
C GLN A 416 16.74 -18.61 12.21
N GLU A 417 18.04 -18.92 12.15
CA GLU A 417 19.10 -18.16 12.83
C GLU A 417 19.32 -16.77 12.21
N LYS A 418 19.08 -16.65 10.90
CA LYS A 418 19.37 -15.42 10.16
C LYS A 418 18.51 -14.26 10.65
N ARG A 419 19.16 -13.22 11.16
CA ARG A 419 18.53 -11.93 11.44
C ARG A 419 18.24 -11.17 10.14
N LEU A 420 17.08 -10.53 10.11
CA LEU A 420 16.61 -9.71 9.00
C LEU A 420 16.58 -8.24 9.43
N HIS A 421 16.80 -7.34 8.48
CA HIS A 421 16.72 -5.91 8.73
C HIS A 421 16.02 -5.21 7.57
N CYS A 422 15.19 -4.23 7.89
CA CYS A 422 14.68 -3.30 6.90
C CYS A 422 14.48 -1.91 7.49
N PHE A 423 14.40 -0.91 6.62
CA PHE A 423 14.07 0.46 6.98
C PHE A 423 12.71 0.80 6.40
N LYS A 424 11.83 1.34 7.23
CA LYS A 424 10.51 1.81 6.81
C LYS A 424 10.24 3.17 7.44
N LYS A 425 9.77 4.11 6.62
CA LYS A 425 9.26 5.39 7.12
C LYS A 425 7.89 5.21 7.71
N SER A 426 7.75 5.52 8.98
CA SER A 426 6.46 5.56 9.66
C SER A 426 6.51 6.51 10.85
N SER A 427 5.35 6.97 11.27
CA SER A 427 5.19 7.84 12.44
C SER A 427 4.01 7.36 13.26
N PRO A 428 4.04 7.49 14.60
CA PRO A 428 2.81 7.49 15.37
C PRO A 428 1.87 8.56 14.81
N PHE A 429 0.61 8.19 14.60
CA PHE A 429 -0.44 9.15 14.28
C PHE A 429 -0.92 9.77 15.59
N ASN A 430 -0.70 11.07 15.75
CA ASN A 430 -1.38 11.82 16.78
C ASN A 430 -2.84 12.00 16.31
N ARG A 431 -3.80 11.47 17.10
CA ARG A 431 -5.26 11.62 16.81
C ARG A 431 -5.55 13.07 16.40
N GLY A 432 -6.29 13.29 15.30
CA GLY A 432 -6.61 14.61 14.78
C GLY A 432 -5.51 15.35 14.00
N HIS A 433 -4.23 15.17 14.32
CA HIS A 433 -3.14 16.02 13.79
C HIS A 433 -2.26 15.33 12.74
N GLY A 434 -2.43 14.03 12.48
CA GLY A 434 -1.54 13.33 11.55
C GLY A 434 -0.11 13.28 12.10
N PRO A 435 0.87 12.80 11.30
CA PRO A 435 2.23 12.62 11.79
C PRO A 435 3.03 13.93 11.75
N GLU A 436 3.49 14.43 12.90
CA GLU A 436 4.33 15.64 12.94
C GLU A 436 5.65 15.45 12.18
N VAL A 437 6.24 14.27 12.29
CA VAL A 437 7.50 13.88 11.64
C VAL A 437 7.40 12.42 11.21
N PHE A 438 7.88 12.09 10.02
CA PHE A 438 8.10 10.69 9.65
C PHE A 438 9.50 10.25 10.04
N LEU A 439 9.58 9.18 10.81
CA LEU A 439 10.84 8.62 11.27
C LEU A 439 11.26 7.45 10.37
N ASP A 440 12.54 7.43 10.00
CA ASP A 440 13.17 6.26 9.40
C ASP A 440 13.35 5.19 10.50
N ASN A 441 12.36 4.30 10.61
CA ASN A 441 12.39 3.23 11.60
C ASN A 441 13.22 2.07 11.06
N LYS A 442 14.28 1.71 11.78
CA LYS A 442 14.97 0.44 11.59
C LYS A 442 14.13 -0.66 12.25
N TRP A 443 13.78 -1.66 11.46
CA TRP A 443 13.07 -2.85 11.90
C TRP A 443 14.03 -4.04 11.92
N VAL A 444 14.04 -4.77 13.02
CA VAL A 444 14.79 -6.02 13.18
C VAL A 444 13.79 -7.16 13.06
N GLY A 445 14.12 -8.15 12.23
CA GLY A 445 13.25 -9.27 11.94
C GLY A 445 13.88 -10.62 12.23
N ARG A 446 13.03 -11.60 12.52
CA ARG A 446 13.37 -13.03 12.61
C ARG A 446 12.43 -13.81 11.70
N ARG A 447 12.93 -14.90 11.12
CA ARG A 447 12.17 -15.78 10.25
C ARG A 447 11.71 -17.01 11.01
N PHE A 448 10.41 -17.28 10.92
CA PHE A 448 9.75 -18.46 11.46
C PHE A 448 9.20 -19.25 10.28
N GLN A 449 9.69 -20.47 10.09
CA GLN A 449 9.44 -21.26 8.89
C GLN A 449 8.58 -22.49 9.21
N VAL A 450 7.71 -22.84 8.27
CA VAL A 450 6.96 -24.10 8.24
C VAL A 450 7.20 -24.76 6.88
N GLU A 451 7.68 -26.00 6.91
CA GLU A 451 7.92 -26.80 5.71
C GLU A 451 7.08 -28.07 5.75
N ASP A 452 6.34 -28.32 4.69
CA ASP A 452 5.69 -29.60 4.44
C ASP A 452 6.24 -30.17 3.12
N THR A 453 7.20 -31.07 3.27
CA THR A 453 7.89 -31.71 2.14
C THR A 453 6.92 -32.56 1.30
N SER A 454 5.90 -33.16 1.93
CA SER A 454 4.93 -34.01 1.24
C SER A 454 4.05 -33.21 0.28
N ASN A 455 3.65 -32.01 0.69
CA ASN A 455 2.84 -31.11 -0.13
C ASN A 455 3.67 -30.12 -0.96
N GLN A 456 5.01 -30.15 -0.87
CA GLN A 456 5.89 -29.14 -1.47
C GLN A 456 5.46 -27.72 -1.07
N PHE A 457 5.15 -27.55 0.22
CA PHE A 457 4.71 -26.29 0.78
C PHE A 457 5.81 -25.70 1.67
N ASN A 458 6.14 -24.44 1.42
CA ASN A 458 7.07 -23.67 2.24
C ASN A 458 6.40 -22.38 2.65
N PHE A 459 6.36 -22.11 3.95
CA PHE A 459 5.83 -20.88 4.50
C PHE A 459 6.88 -20.20 5.38
N ASN A 460 7.27 -18.99 4.98
CA ASN A 460 8.13 -18.11 5.74
C ASN A 460 7.30 -16.98 6.35
N LEU A 461 7.30 -16.89 7.68
CA LEU A 461 6.78 -15.75 8.42
C LEU A 461 7.96 -14.93 8.96
N ASP A 462 8.23 -13.79 8.33
CA ASP A 462 9.24 -12.84 8.78
C ASP A 462 8.57 -11.83 9.72
N VAL A 463 8.83 -11.93 11.03
CA VAL A 463 8.25 -11.03 12.03
C VAL A 463 9.24 -9.93 12.41
N TYR A 464 8.80 -8.68 12.38
CA TYR A 464 9.62 -7.48 12.58
C TYR A 464 9.15 -6.64 13.77
N ILE A 465 10.11 -6.23 14.62
CA ILE A 465 9.94 -5.25 15.70
C ILE A 465 10.85 -4.05 15.43
N LYS A 466 10.43 -2.84 15.79
CA LYS A 466 11.31 -1.66 15.70
C LYS A 466 12.53 -1.85 16.61
N LYS A 467 13.72 -1.53 16.11
CA LYS A 467 14.97 -1.63 16.89
C LYS A 467 14.87 -0.82 18.19
N LYS A 468 14.35 0.41 18.11
CA LYS A 468 14.17 1.28 19.26
C LYS A 468 13.25 0.67 20.33
N GLU A 469 12.17 0.00 19.90
CA GLU A 469 11.25 -0.68 20.81
C GLU A 469 11.88 -1.94 21.44
N LEU A 470 12.84 -2.59 20.78
CA LEU A 470 13.64 -3.66 21.38
C LEU A 470 14.62 -3.09 22.41
N GLU A 471 15.32 -2.00 22.09
CA GLU A 471 16.33 -1.38 22.95
C GLU A 471 15.74 -0.73 24.22
N GLU A 472 14.55 -0.15 24.12
CA GLU A 472 13.93 0.63 25.22
C GLU A 472 12.79 -0.12 25.92
N GLY A 473 12.25 -1.18 25.32
CA GLY A 473 10.99 -1.80 25.74
C GLY A 473 11.11 -3.01 26.66
N PHE A 474 12.31 -3.52 26.90
CA PHE A 474 12.55 -4.78 27.62
C PHE A 474 13.71 -4.64 28.60
N ASP A 475 13.47 -5.02 29.86
CA ASP A 475 14.48 -5.08 30.91
C ASP A 475 15.29 -6.39 30.79
N GLU A 476 16.58 -6.34 31.14
CA GLU A 476 17.46 -7.51 31.17
C GLU A 476 16.96 -8.58 32.15
N GLU A 477 16.41 -8.18 33.30
CA GLU A 477 15.85 -9.14 34.29
C GLU A 477 14.70 -9.96 33.68
N LEU A 478 13.81 -9.30 32.94
CA LEU A 478 12.67 -9.93 32.30
C LEU A 478 13.11 -10.88 31.17
N LEU A 479 14.16 -10.51 30.42
CA LEU A 479 14.72 -11.38 29.38
C LEU A 479 15.44 -12.61 29.97
N GLN A 480 16.04 -12.48 31.16
CA GLN A 480 16.66 -13.58 31.89
C GLN A 480 15.63 -14.54 32.50
N GLU A 481 14.50 -14.02 32.98
CA GLU A 481 13.38 -14.84 33.48
C GLU A 481 12.72 -15.65 32.36
N TYR A 482 12.63 -15.08 31.15
CA TYR A 482 12.01 -15.71 29.98
C TYR A 482 12.97 -15.84 28.78
N PRO A 483 14.04 -16.67 28.89
CA PRO A 483 15.09 -16.76 27.88
C PRO A 483 14.62 -17.38 26.56
N TYR A 484 13.54 -18.17 26.61
CA TYR A 484 12.90 -18.81 25.45
C TYR A 484 11.66 -18.05 24.95
N SER A 485 11.47 -16.81 25.40
CA SER A 485 10.40 -15.96 24.89
C SER A 485 10.62 -15.59 23.43
N PHE A 486 9.52 -15.22 22.75
CA PHE A 486 9.56 -14.74 21.37
C PHE A 486 10.60 -13.63 21.16
N VAL A 487 10.64 -12.68 22.11
CA VAL A 487 11.53 -11.52 22.00
C VAL A 487 12.98 -11.85 22.36
N GLY A 488 13.23 -12.86 23.21
CA GLY A 488 14.59 -13.35 23.50
C GLY A 488 15.36 -13.72 22.22
N HIS A 489 14.66 -14.25 21.23
CA HIS A 489 15.23 -14.53 19.91
C HIS A 489 15.63 -13.29 19.10
N PHE A 490 15.33 -12.06 19.52
CA PHE A 490 15.84 -10.86 18.84
C PHE A 490 17.19 -10.41 19.43
N PHE A 491 17.53 -10.89 20.63
CA PHE A 491 18.76 -10.57 21.35
C PHE A 491 19.83 -11.67 21.25
N ALA A 492 19.40 -12.93 21.11
CA ALA A 492 20.26 -14.12 20.95
C ALA A 492 21.06 -14.18 19.65
#